data_AF-A0A847NGR3-F1
#
_entry.id   AF-A0A847NGR3-F1
#
_cell.length_a   1.000
_cell.length_b   1.000
_cell.length_c   1.000
_cell.angle_alpha   90.00
_cell.angle_beta   90.00
_cell.angle_gamma   90.00
#
_symmetry.space_group_name_H-M   'P 1'
#
loop_
_entity.id
_entity.type
_entity.pdbx_description
1 polymer ?
#
loop_
_entity_poly.entity_id
_entity_poly.type
_entity_poly.pdbx_seq_one_letter_code
_entity_poly.pdbx_strand_id
1 'polypeptide(L)'
;MILSIEYVRQSLELHLFFARIMKEHSFFLQLGFTPRDINFTQRANEFRMEFDELLRDVVLLSDGVVSKEALKSGEVITPFTLDAEKLSEFYTGVDIPTDITRAEAKLEGGHKNKIDRSLVDKVSRINNRAIKLLPELIMFKARILDNMLQCKMFTVNYPLLIDHIMREARLYLDMVRTLQRQGFINIRRDALNQEAFWNRIMAEHSKFIRGLLDPTEEVLFNVANDFGKEFDKLTEEALEAIDYNIPFEKVTKESLKATKAIRDFKAQATEGLLDCNIRSIIIPLLGDHTLREANHYLRLLKIFES
;
A
#
# COMPACT_ATOMS: atom_id res chain seq x y z
N MET A 1 25.04 -9.50 14.72
CA MET A 1 24.89 -8.13 15.22
C MET A 1 24.44 -7.17 14.09
N ILE A 2 25.10 -7.16 12.93
CA ILE A 2 24.67 -6.38 11.74
C ILE A 2 23.41 -6.99 11.09
N LEU A 3 23.41 -8.30 10.83
CA LEU A 3 22.24 -8.97 10.23
C LEU A 3 20.96 -8.84 11.08
N SER A 4 21.10 -8.79 12.41
CA SER A 4 19.96 -8.67 13.33
C SER A 4 19.34 -7.27 13.36
N ILE A 5 20.13 -6.21 13.14
CA ILE A 5 19.59 -4.84 13.06
C ILE A 5 18.91 -4.59 11.71
N GLU A 6 19.46 -5.11 10.63
CA GLU A 6 18.83 -5.04 9.30
C GLU A 6 17.53 -5.84 9.26
N TYR A 7 17.52 -7.06 9.79
CA TYR A 7 16.31 -7.87 9.91
C TYR A 7 15.19 -7.13 10.64
N VAL A 8 15.48 -6.62 11.83
CA VAL A 8 14.49 -5.91 12.66
C VAL A 8 14.00 -4.64 11.97
N ARG A 9 14.93 -3.82 11.43
CA ARG A 9 14.57 -2.57 10.75
C ARG A 9 13.72 -2.82 9.52
N GLN A 10 14.16 -3.70 8.62
CA GLN A 10 13.43 -3.99 7.38
C GLN A 10 12.07 -4.63 7.66
N SER A 11 11.96 -5.51 8.67
CA SER A 11 10.67 -6.09 9.05
C SER A 11 9.70 -5.04 9.57
N LEU A 12 10.15 -4.14 10.46
CA LEU A 12 9.29 -3.09 10.99
C LEU A 12 8.89 -2.07 9.93
N GLU A 13 9.81 -1.63 9.06
CA GLU A 13 9.49 -0.74 7.94
C GLU A 13 8.51 -1.38 6.96
N LEU A 14 8.72 -2.66 6.61
CA LEU A 14 7.79 -3.42 5.76
C LEU A 14 6.39 -3.48 6.39
N HIS A 15 6.32 -3.74 7.70
CA HIS A 15 5.07 -3.84 8.41
C HIS A 15 4.35 -2.51 8.58
N LEU A 16 5.07 -1.41 8.87
CA LEU A 16 4.46 -0.07 8.96
C LEU A 16 3.75 0.31 7.67
N PHE A 17 4.35 -0.02 6.52
CA PHE A 17 3.73 0.22 5.23
C PHE A 17 2.61 -0.80 4.94
N PHE A 18 2.93 -2.08 4.78
CA PHE A 18 1.96 -3.04 4.25
C PHE A 18 0.86 -3.45 5.23
N ALA A 19 1.08 -3.46 6.55
CA ALA A 19 -0.01 -3.78 7.49
C ALA A 19 -1.12 -2.74 7.39
N ARG A 20 -0.76 -1.46 7.22
CA ARG A 20 -1.69 -0.38 6.96
C ARG A 20 -2.45 -0.58 5.65
N ILE A 21 -1.73 -0.84 4.56
CA ILE A 21 -2.33 -1.10 3.26
C ILE A 21 -3.35 -2.26 3.35
N MET A 22 -3.02 -3.34 4.07
CA MET A 22 -3.94 -4.48 4.23
C MET A 22 -5.16 -4.19 5.10
N LYS A 23 -5.07 -3.42 6.19
CA LYS A 23 -6.28 -2.99 6.94
C LYS A 23 -7.18 -2.10 6.08
N GLU A 24 -6.60 -1.23 5.27
CA GLU A 24 -7.35 -0.31 4.40
C GLU A 24 -8.02 -1.05 3.25
N HIS A 25 -7.35 -2.03 2.63
CA HIS A 25 -7.99 -2.94 1.68
C HIS A 25 -9.23 -3.62 2.27
N SER A 26 -9.11 -4.14 3.48
CA SER A 26 -10.21 -4.77 4.19
C SER A 26 -11.36 -3.79 4.46
N PHE A 27 -11.06 -2.54 4.81
CA PHE A 27 -12.04 -1.47 4.92
C PHE A 27 -12.72 -1.16 3.57
N PHE A 28 -11.98 -0.96 2.49
CA PHE A 28 -12.57 -0.67 1.17
C PHE A 28 -13.44 -1.82 0.66
N LEU A 29 -13.00 -3.07 0.86
CA LEU A 29 -13.81 -4.25 0.54
C LEU A 29 -15.12 -4.26 1.34
N GLN A 30 -15.04 -4.00 2.66
CA GLN A 30 -16.20 -3.95 3.55
C GLN A 30 -17.26 -2.96 3.04
N LEU A 31 -16.86 -1.77 2.59
CA LEU A 31 -17.77 -0.76 2.06
C LEU A 31 -18.40 -1.15 0.71
N GLY A 32 -17.74 -2.03 -0.04
CA GLY A 32 -18.14 -2.35 -1.41
C GLY A 32 -19.23 -3.42 -1.54
N PHE A 33 -19.52 -4.18 -0.48
CA PHE A 33 -20.49 -5.27 -0.52
C PHE A 33 -21.93 -4.79 -0.33
N THR A 34 -22.88 -5.52 -0.93
CA THR A 34 -24.31 -5.28 -0.70
C THR A 34 -24.81 -6.00 0.55
N PRO A 35 -25.99 -5.62 1.11
CA PRO A 35 -26.58 -6.33 2.25
C PRO A 35 -26.81 -7.84 2.05
N ARG A 36 -26.96 -8.30 0.79
CA ARG A 36 -27.08 -9.72 0.46
C ARG A 36 -25.84 -10.51 0.91
N ASP A 37 -24.66 -9.91 0.76
CA ASP A 37 -23.36 -10.53 1.01
C ASP A 37 -22.76 -10.06 2.36
N ILE A 38 -23.61 -9.86 3.38
CA ILE A 38 -23.22 -9.35 4.71
C ILE A 38 -22.11 -10.16 5.37
N ASN A 39 -22.04 -11.48 5.11
CA ASN A 39 -20.96 -12.32 5.64
C ASN A 39 -19.58 -11.91 5.08
N PHE A 40 -19.51 -11.43 3.83
CA PHE A 40 -18.26 -10.88 3.27
C PHE A 40 -17.93 -9.52 3.90
N THR A 41 -18.94 -8.71 4.21
CA THR A 41 -18.76 -7.44 4.94
C THR A 41 -18.16 -7.70 6.31
N GLN A 42 -18.73 -8.64 7.08
CA GLN A 42 -18.23 -9.02 8.40
C GLN A 42 -16.81 -9.59 8.33
N ARG A 43 -16.56 -10.50 7.38
CA ARG A 43 -15.23 -11.10 7.21
C ARG A 43 -14.15 -10.07 6.82
N ALA A 44 -14.49 -9.10 5.98
CA ALA A 44 -13.59 -8.00 5.66
C ALA A 44 -13.28 -7.17 6.91
N ASN A 45 -14.29 -6.86 7.72
CA ASN A 45 -14.09 -6.14 8.99
C ASN A 45 -13.23 -6.91 10.00
N GLU A 46 -13.36 -8.24 10.08
CA GLU A 46 -12.47 -9.09 10.89
C GLU A 46 -11.00 -8.95 10.47
N PHE A 47 -10.71 -9.03 9.16
CA PHE A 47 -9.35 -8.82 8.68
C PHE A 47 -8.85 -7.40 8.97
N ARG A 48 -9.69 -6.38 8.84
CA ARG A 48 -9.33 -5.01 9.19
C ARG A 48 -8.86 -4.92 10.64
N MET A 49 -9.64 -5.47 11.58
CA MET A 49 -9.30 -5.46 13.01
C MET A 49 -8.02 -6.26 13.32
N GLU A 50 -7.82 -7.41 12.68
CA GLU A 50 -6.57 -8.20 12.84
C GLU A 50 -5.34 -7.42 12.35
N PHE A 51 -5.45 -6.67 11.25
CA PHE A 51 -4.38 -5.80 10.78
C PHE A 51 -4.23 -4.51 11.62
N ASP A 52 -5.31 -4.00 12.24
CA ASP A 52 -5.24 -2.92 13.23
C ASP A 52 -4.40 -3.35 14.44
N GLU A 53 -4.65 -4.55 14.98
CA GLU A 53 -3.84 -5.12 16.07
C GLU A 53 -2.39 -5.39 15.64
N LEU A 54 -2.20 -5.92 14.43
CA LEU A 54 -0.85 -6.12 13.87
C LEU A 54 -0.07 -4.81 13.82
N LEU A 55 -0.69 -3.75 13.30
CA LEU A 55 -0.05 -2.46 13.12
C LEU A 55 0.23 -1.77 14.47
N ARG A 56 -0.67 -1.87 15.46
CA ARG A 56 -0.41 -1.38 16.83
C ARG A 56 0.88 -1.94 17.40
N ASP A 57 1.05 -3.26 17.34
CA ASP A 57 2.27 -3.92 17.83
C ASP A 57 3.52 -3.49 17.06
N VAL A 58 3.40 -3.27 15.75
CA VAL A 58 4.51 -2.79 14.91
C VAL A 58 4.92 -1.38 15.31
N VAL A 59 3.97 -0.46 15.47
CA VAL A 59 4.24 0.92 15.88
C VAL A 59 4.96 0.97 17.22
N LEU A 60 4.52 0.16 18.20
CA LEU A 60 5.16 0.07 19.52
C LEU A 60 6.64 -0.34 19.46
N LEU A 61 7.03 -1.14 18.47
CA LEU A 61 8.41 -1.63 18.32
C LEU A 61 9.26 -0.78 17.37
N SER A 62 8.65 0.14 16.63
CA SER A 62 9.32 0.90 15.56
C SER A 62 10.12 2.10 16.06
N ASP A 63 9.76 2.66 17.21
CA ASP A 63 10.36 3.89 17.72
C ASP A 63 11.88 3.77 17.98
N GLY A 64 12.64 4.68 17.36
CA GLY A 64 14.09 4.73 17.40
C GLY A 64 14.80 3.61 16.61
N VAL A 65 14.06 2.74 15.92
CA VAL A 65 14.58 1.56 15.19
C VAL A 65 14.52 1.76 13.67
N VAL A 66 13.36 2.19 13.17
CA VAL A 66 13.13 2.43 11.72
C VAL A 66 13.94 3.63 11.23
N SER A 67 14.25 3.66 9.94
CA SER A 67 15.08 4.72 9.34
C SER A 67 14.35 6.06 9.27
N LYS A 68 15.12 7.15 9.32
CA LYS A 68 14.58 8.51 9.09
C LYS A 68 14.04 8.65 7.68
N GLU A 69 14.65 7.95 6.74
CA GLU A 69 14.29 7.92 5.33
C GLU A 69 12.91 7.28 5.13
N ALA A 70 12.62 6.16 5.80
CA ALA A 70 11.28 5.54 5.76
C ALA A 70 10.22 6.49 6.32
N LEU A 71 10.44 7.06 7.51
CA LEU A 71 9.48 7.98 8.15
C LEU A 71 9.25 9.27 7.35
N LYS A 72 10.29 9.83 6.73
CA LYS A 72 10.18 11.06 5.91
C LYS A 72 9.69 10.82 4.48
N SER A 73 9.62 9.57 4.02
CA SER A 73 9.21 9.26 2.65
C SER A 73 7.73 9.59 2.39
N GLY A 74 6.91 9.61 3.44
CA GLY A 74 5.46 9.72 3.33
C GLY A 74 4.77 8.38 3.02
N GLU A 75 5.46 7.24 3.13
CA GLU A 75 4.88 5.91 2.91
C GLU A 75 4.09 5.38 4.12
N VAL A 76 4.50 5.76 5.35
CA VAL A 76 3.82 5.33 6.60
C VAL A 76 2.55 6.15 6.85
N ILE A 77 2.69 7.47 6.81
CA ILE A 77 1.62 8.47 6.91
C ILE A 77 1.94 9.63 5.96
N THR A 78 0.90 10.32 5.51
CA THR A 78 0.99 11.62 4.85
C THR A 78 0.41 12.71 5.75
N PRO A 79 0.55 14.00 5.40
CA PRO A 79 -0.15 15.08 6.09
C PRO A 79 -1.68 14.93 6.11
N PHE A 80 -2.25 14.17 5.16
CA PHE A 80 -3.69 14.01 4.96
C PHE A 80 -4.27 12.83 5.72
N THR A 81 -3.44 11.85 6.08
CA THR A 81 -3.90 10.54 6.56
C THR A 81 -4.87 10.61 7.73
N LEU A 82 -4.56 11.41 8.75
CA LEU A 82 -5.41 11.52 9.95
C LEU A 82 -6.80 12.11 9.63
N ASP A 83 -6.86 13.12 8.77
CA ASP A 83 -8.13 13.77 8.43
C ASP A 83 -8.91 12.94 7.41
N ALA A 84 -8.22 12.21 6.53
CA ALA A 84 -8.83 11.24 5.63
C ALA A 84 -9.48 10.08 6.40
N GLU A 85 -8.84 9.58 7.46
CA GLU A 85 -9.43 8.58 8.37
C GLU A 85 -10.69 9.11 9.05
N LYS A 86 -10.63 10.28 9.72
CA LYS A 86 -11.79 10.87 10.40
C LYS A 86 -12.96 11.13 9.45
N LEU A 87 -12.68 11.65 8.26
CA LEU A 87 -13.73 11.98 7.30
C LEU A 87 -14.35 10.70 6.70
N SER A 88 -13.54 9.66 6.48
CA SER A 88 -14.03 8.36 6.03
C SER A 88 -14.85 7.64 7.10
N GLU A 89 -14.44 7.72 8.37
CA GLU A 89 -15.23 7.26 9.51
C GLU A 89 -16.58 7.99 9.58
N PHE A 90 -16.57 9.33 9.47
CA PHE A 90 -17.80 10.13 9.44
C PHE A 90 -18.77 9.72 8.34
N TYR A 91 -18.28 9.50 7.10
CA TYR A 91 -19.14 9.12 5.98
C TYR A 91 -19.69 7.70 6.06
N THR A 92 -18.97 6.79 6.69
CA THR A 92 -19.28 5.35 6.64
C THR A 92 -19.86 4.80 7.94
N GLY A 93 -19.63 5.48 9.07
CA GLY A 93 -19.96 5.00 10.40
C GLY A 93 -19.10 3.82 10.88
N VAL A 94 -18.05 3.45 10.14
CA VAL A 94 -17.11 2.40 10.53
C VAL A 94 -15.99 3.02 11.36
N ASP A 95 -15.81 2.51 12.57
CA ASP A 95 -14.73 2.95 13.48
C ASP A 95 -13.34 2.69 12.88
N ILE A 96 -12.56 3.76 12.75
CA ILE A 96 -11.18 3.73 12.26
C ILE A 96 -10.24 4.16 13.40
N PRO A 97 -9.30 3.31 13.83
CA PRO A 97 -8.45 3.60 15.00
C PRO A 97 -7.38 4.66 14.69
N THR A 98 -7.79 5.93 14.73
CA THR A 98 -6.92 7.10 14.47
C THR A 98 -5.80 7.27 15.51
N ASP A 99 -5.89 6.57 16.65
CA ASP A 99 -4.83 6.49 17.65
C ASP A 99 -3.54 5.88 17.08
N ILE A 100 -3.67 4.92 16.14
CA ILE A 100 -2.53 4.31 15.45
C ILE A 100 -1.79 5.38 14.64
N THR A 101 -2.50 6.14 13.80
CA THR A 101 -1.92 7.24 13.00
C THR A 101 -1.25 8.29 13.88
N ARG A 102 -1.85 8.63 15.01
CA ARG A 102 -1.26 9.58 15.98
C ARG A 102 0.00 9.03 16.64
N ALA A 103 0.12 7.71 16.80
CA ALA A 103 1.32 7.07 17.31
C ALA A 103 2.41 6.98 16.23
N GLU A 104 2.06 6.64 14.99
CA GLU A 104 2.97 6.66 13.84
C GLU A 104 3.60 8.04 13.64
N ALA A 105 2.82 9.11 13.77
CA ALA A 105 3.28 10.49 13.65
C ALA A 105 4.30 10.91 14.72
N LYS A 106 4.42 10.16 15.81
CA LYS A 106 5.36 10.43 16.91
C LYS A 106 6.64 9.59 16.81
N LEU A 107 6.73 8.66 15.86
CA LEU A 107 7.91 7.81 15.71
C LEU A 107 9.14 8.66 15.38
N GLU A 108 10.24 8.39 16.07
CA GLU A 108 11.54 8.99 15.75
C GLU A 108 12.45 7.99 15.04
N GLY A 109 13.13 8.46 13.99
CA GLY A 109 13.97 7.59 13.17
C GLY A 109 15.34 7.32 13.81
N GLY A 110 15.72 6.04 13.85
CA GLY A 110 17.08 5.50 13.96
C GLY A 110 18.07 6.22 14.87
N HIS A 111 18.00 5.96 16.18
CA HIS A 111 19.04 6.30 17.15
C HIS A 111 19.61 5.07 17.89
N LYS A 112 18.96 3.90 17.76
CA LYS A 112 19.39 2.65 18.41
C LYS A 112 20.47 1.95 17.60
N ASN A 113 21.71 1.98 18.11
CA ASN A 113 22.87 1.31 17.51
C ASN A 113 23.04 -0.17 17.94
N LYS A 114 22.21 -0.64 18.89
CA LYS A 114 22.22 -2.03 19.36
C LYS A 114 20.78 -2.54 19.46
N ILE A 115 20.57 -3.74 18.92
CA ILE A 115 19.29 -4.46 18.99
C ILE A 115 19.51 -5.64 19.92
N ASP A 116 18.70 -5.74 20.98
CA ASP A 116 18.72 -6.89 21.88
C ASP A 116 17.96 -8.09 21.29
N ARG A 117 18.21 -9.27 21.86
CA ARG A 117 17.56 -10.51 21.42
C ARG A 117 16.05 -10.50 21.62
N SER A 118 15.56 -9.79 22.64
CA SER A 118 14.12 -9.71 22.95
C SER A 118 13.36 -9.01 21.82
N LEU A 119 13.91 -7.93 21.26
CA LEU A 119 13.34 -7.22 20.13
C LEU A 119 13.33 -8.08 18.86
N VAL A 120 14.41 -8.83 18.58
CA VAL A 120 14.45 -9.80 17.47
C VAL A 120 13.33 -10.84 17.61
N ASP A 121 13.16 -11.41 18.82
CA ASP A 121 12.12 -12.41 19.09
C ASP A 121 10.70 -11.83 18.95
N LYS A 122 10.49 -10.58 19.37
CA LYS A 122 9.21 -9.87 19.19
C LYS A 122 8.89 -9.63 17.72
N VAL A 123 9.84 -9.14 16.93
CA VAL A 123 9.67 -8.94 15.48
C VAL A 123 9.41 -10.26 14.77
N SER A 124 10.15 -11.32 15.10
CA SER A 124 9.90 -12.66 14.57
C SER A 124 8.48 -13.16 14.84
N ARG A 125 7.90 -12.86 16.01
CA ARG A 125 6.49 -13.18 16.29
C ARG A 125 5.52 -12.37 15.43
N ILE A 126 5.77 -11.08 15.20
CA ILE A 126 4.96 -10.24 14.30
C ILE A 126 5.02 -10.78 12.87
N ASN A 127 6.22 -11.06 12.34
CA ASN A 127 6.41 -11.63 11.01
C ASN A 127 5.61 -12.94 10.87
N ASN A 128 5.70 -13.84 11.85
CA ASN A 128 4.93 -15.10 11.83
C ASN A 128 3.41 -14.90 11.91
N ARG A 129 2.92 -13.88 12.62
CA ARG A 129 1.49 -13.53 12.62
C ARG A 129 1.04 -13.06 11.23
N ALA A 130 1.80 -12.17 10.60
CA ALA A 130 1.53 -11.72 9.23
C ALA A 130 1.56 -12.88 8.21
N ILE A 131 2.55 -13.79 8.32
CA ILE A 131 2.68 -14.98 7.46
C ILE A 131 1.46 -15.90 7.54
N LYS A 132 0.76 -15.94 8.68
CA LYS A 132 -0.48 -16.71 8.86
C LYS A 132 -1.71 -15.95 8.35
N LEU A 133 -1.77 -14.64 8.59
CA LEU A 133 -2.92 -13.81 8.24
C LEU A 133 -3.05 -13.56 6.73
N LEU A 134 -1.92 -13.33 6.05
CA LEU A 134 -1.90 -12.97 4.62
C LEU A 134 -2.46 -14.05 3.68
N PRO A 135 -2.13 -15.34 3.81
CA PRO A 135 -2.75 -16.39 3.00
C PRO A 135 -4.28 -16.41 3.11
N GLU A 136 -4.81 -16.22 4.31
CA GLU A 136 -6.26 -16.16 4.55
C GLU A 136 -6.89 -14.95 3.84
N LEU A 137 -6.25 -13.78 3.93
CA LEU A 137 -6.72 -12.58 3.20
C LEU A 137 -6.63 -12.76 1.68
N ILE A 138 -5.58 -13.38 1.17
CA ILE A 138 -5.41 -13.68 -0.26
C ILE A 138 -6.51 -14.62 -0.74
N MET A 139 -6.81 -15.69 0.00
CA MET A 139 -7.91 -16.60 -0.34
C MET A 139 -9.27 -15.90 -0.30
N PHE A 140 -9.47 -15.00 0.67
CA PHE A 140 -10.68 -14.19 0.74
C PHE A 140 -10.84 -13.29 -0.50
N LYS A 141 -9.80 -12.55 -0.88
CA LYS A 141 -9.76 -11.74 -2.11
C LYS A 141 -10.01 -12.59 -3.36
N ALA A 142 -9.39 -13.76 -3.46
CA ALA A 142 -9.60 -14.69 -4.59
C ALA A 142 -11.06 -15.17 -4.68
N ARG A 143 -11.71 -15.48 -3.55
CA ARG A 143 -13.11 -15.91 -3.52
C ARG A 143 -14.07 -14.79 -3.94
N ILE A 144 -13.78 -13.55 -3.56
CA ILE A 144 -14.54 -12.38 -4.01
C ILE A 144 -14.44 -12.27 -5.53
N LEU A 145 -13.22 -12.30 -6.08
CA LEU A 145 -13.00 -12.21 -7.53
C LEU A 145 -13.72 -13.34 -8.29
N ASP A 146 -13.61 -14.58 -7.83
CA ASP A 146 -14.27 -15.74 -8.44
C ASP A 146 -15.80 -15.56 -8.48
N ASN A 147 -16.39 -15.13 -7.36
CA ASN A 147 -17.83 -14.87 -7.29
C ASN A 147 -18.27 -13.72 -8.22
N MET A 148 -17.46 -12.67 -8.37
CA MET A 148 -17.75 -11.57 -9.29
C MET A 148 -17.71 -12.03 -10.75
N LEU A 149 -16.66 -12.79 -11.13
CA LEU A 149 -16.49 -13.29 -12.50
C LEU A 149 -17.54 -14.33 -12.90
N GLN A 150 -18.11 -15.05 -11.93
CA GLN A 150 -19.22 -15.98 -12.15
C GLN A 150 -20.61 -15.33 -11.96
N CYS A 151 -20.67 -13.99 -11.81
CA CYS A 151 -21.90 -13.24 -11.57
C CYS A 151 -22.71 -13.71 -10.35
N LYS A 152 -22.04 -14.33 -9.36
CA LYS A 152 -22.65 -14.81 -8.11
C LYS A 152 -22.71 -13.72 -7.03
N MET A 153 -21.90 -12.68 -7.18
CA MET A 153 -21.79 -11.55 -6.26
C MET A 153 -21.81 -10.23 -7.04
N PHE A 154 -22.61 -9.28 -6.56
CA PHE A 154 -22.56 -7.90 -7.00
C PHE A 154 -21.94 -7.05 -5.90
N THR A 155 -20.96 -6.23 -6.26
CA THR A 155 -20.26 -5.29 -5.37
C THR A 155 -19.95 -4.03 -6.16
N VAL A 156 -19.68 -2.91 -5.48
CA VAL A 156 -19.16 -1.70 -6.13
C VAL A 156 -17.63 -1.73 -6.30
N ASN A 157 -16.97 -2.86 -6.03
CA ASN A 157 -15.56 -3.06 -6.34
C ASN A 157 -15.40 -3.52 -7.80
N TYR A 158 -14.36 -3.05 -8.49
CA TYR A 158 -13.99 -3.59 -9.80
C TYR A 158 -13.27 -4.94 -9.68
N PRO A 159 -13.49 -5.91 -10.59
CA PRO A 159 -12.70 -7.15 -10.62
C PRO A 159 -11.18 -6.88 -10.68
N LEU A 160 -10.76 -5.88 -11.46
CA LEU A 160 -9.36 -5.46 -11.54
C LEU A 160 -8.83 -4.95 -10.19
N LEU A 161 -9.66 -4.25 -9.40
CA LEU A 161 -9.29 -3.80 -8.06
C LEU A 161 -9.04 -4.99 -7.14
N ILE A 162 -9.87 -6.04 -7.20
CA ILE A 162 -9.67 -7.24 -6.38
C ILE A 162 -8.36 -7.97 -6.76
N ASP A 163 -8.07 -8.08 -8.05
CA ASP A 163 -6.81 -8.67 -8.51
C ASP A 163 -5.59 -7.82 -8.11
N HIS A 164 -5.69 -6.50 -8.22
CA HIS A 164 -4.69 -5.53 -7.79
C HIS A 164 -4.31 -5.69 -6.32
N ILE A 165 -5.28 -5.58 -5.40
CA ILE A 165 -5.02 -5.69 -3.97
C ILE A 165 -4.58 -7.11 -3.56
N MET A 166 -4.89 -8.13 -4.37
CA MET A 166 -4.41 -9.50 -4.17
C MET A 166 -2.93 -9.63 -4.55
N ARG A 167 -2.46 -8.94 -5.59
CA ARG A 167 -1.05 -8.88 -5.98
C ARG A 167 -0.19 -8.22 -4.89
N GLU A 168 -0.64 -7.12 -4.30
CA GLU A 168 0.06 -6.48 -3.17
C GLU A 168 0.13 -7.37 -1.94
N ALA A 169 -0.96 -8.08 -1.62
CA ALA A 169 -0.96 -9.03 -0.51
C ALA A 169 0.05 -10.18 -0.73
N ARG A 170 0.20 -10.66 -1.97
CA ARG A 170 1.20 -11.66 -2.35
C ARG A 170 2.62 -11.10 -2.22
N LEU A 171 2.87 -9.90 -2.74
CA LEU A 171 4.17 -9.23 -2.58
C LEU A 171 4.56 -9.11 -1.10
N TYR A 172 3.64 -8.63 -0.26
CA TYR A 172 3.88 -8.52 1.18
C TYR A 172 4.19 -9.88 1.82
N LEU A 173 3.42 -10.93 1.47
CA LEU A 173 3.65 -12.29 1.97
C LEU A 173 5.04 -12.81 1.59
N ASP A 174 5.47 -12.59 0.35
CA ASP A 174 6.77 -13.04 -0.14
C ASP A 174 7.92 -12.28 0.53
N MET A 175 7.76 -10.97 0.74
CA MET A 175 8.74 -10.14 1.44
C MET A 175 8.87 -10.54 2.92
N VAL A 176 7.77 -10.70 3.65
CA VAL A 176 7.84 -11.07 5.08
C VAL A 176 8.38 -12.50 5.26
N ARG A 177 8.05 -13.44 4.36
CA ARG A 177 8.66 -14.78 4.36
C ARG A 177 10.16 -14.73 4.10
N THR A 178 10.58 -13.86 3.18
CA THR A 178 12.00 -13.66 2.85
C THR A 178 12.76 -13.11 4.05
N LEU A 179 12.26 -12.06 4.70
CA LEU A 179 12.85 -11.53 5.93
C LEU A 179 12.90 -12.59 7.03
N GLN A 180 11.80 -13.33 7.23
CA GLN A 180 11.74 -14.35 8.28
C GLN A 180 12.73 -15.49 8.07
N ARG A 181 13.00 -15.88 6.82
CA ARG A 181 13.90 -16.98 6.48
C ARG A 181 15.35 -16.54 6.32
N GLN A 182 15.59 -15.44 5.64
CA GLN A 182 16.92 -14.99 5.19
C GLN A 182 17.50 -13.88 6.07
N GLY A 183 16.67 -13.19 6.86
CA GLY A 183 17.09 -12.09 7.73
C GLY A 183 17.22 -10.74 7.02
N PHE A 184 17.17 -10.68 5.68
CA PHE A 184 17.28 -9.43 4.94
C PHE A 184 16.66 -9.55 3.54
N ILE A 185 16.29 -8.43 2.94
CA ILE A 185 15.94 -8.27 1.53
C ILE A 185 16.96 -7.33 0.89
N ASN A 186 17.51 -7.74 -0.26
CA ASN A 186 18.26 -6.85 -1.13
C ASN A 186 17.36 -6.38 -2.27
N ILE A 187 16.70 -5.24 -2.06
CA ILE A 187 15.68 -4.74 -2.99
C ILE A 187 16.27 -4.31 -4.34
N ARG A 188 17.53 -3.88 -4.38
CA ARG A 188 18.21 -3.46 -5.61
C ARG A 188 18.47 -4.62 -6.57
N ARG A 189 18.65 -5.84 -6.04
CA ARG A 189 18.80 -7.05 -6.89
C ARG A 189 17.52 -7.39 -7.67
N ASP A 190 16.39 -6.87 -7.23
CA ASP A 190 15.07 -7.12 -7.81
C ASP A 190 14.46 -5.83 -8.43
N ALA A 191 15.30 -4.83 -8.74
CA ALA A 191 14.86 -3.49 -9.12
C ALA A 191 13.85 -3.50 -10.27
N LEU A 192 14.15 -4.17 -11.39
CA LEU A 192 13.25 -4.21 -12.54
C LEU A 192 11.91 -4.91 -12.24
N ASN A 193 11.89 -5.97 -11.43
CA ASN A 193 10.65 -6.63 -11.05
C ASN A 193 9.80 -5.73 -10.14
N GLN A 194 10.45 -5.01 -9.22
CA GLN A 194 9.77 -4.00 -8.39
C GLN A 194 9.24 -2.85 -9.24
N GLU A 195 10.01 -2.36 -10.21
CA GLU A 195 9.55 -1.32 -11.13
C GLU A 195 8.38 -1.78 -12.00
N ALA A 196 8.45 -2.97 -12.59
CA ALA A 196 7.34 -3.54 -13.36
C ALA A 196 6.08 -3.68 -12.50
N PHE A 197 6.23 -4.17 -11.26
CA PHE A 197 5.14 -4.31 -10.29
C PHE A 197 4.52 -2.95 -9.97
N TRP A 198 5.31 -1.99 -9.49
CA TRP A 198 4.79 -0.71 -9.00
C TRP A 198 4.35 0.22 -10.13
N ASN A 199 4.97 0.17 -11.32
CA ASN A 199 4.46 0.85 -12.51
C ASN A 199 3.05 0.36 -12.83
N ARG A 200 2.82 -0.96 -12.77
CA ARG A 200 1.49 -1.52 -13.02
C ARG A 200 0.48 -1.07 -11.96
N ILE A 201 0.87 -1.07 -10.69
CA ILE A 201 0.05 -0.54 -9.59
C ILE A 201 -0.31 0.94 -9.83
N MET A 202 0.64 1.78 -10.26
CA MET A 202 0.37 3.19 -10.59
C MET A 202 -0.54 3.37 -11.82
N ALA A 203 -0.40 2.54 -12.85
CA ALA A 203 -1.31 2.52 -13.99
C ALA A 203 -2.75 2.20 -13.57
N GLU A 204 -2.91 1.16 -12.74
CA GLU A 204 -4.20 0.70 -12.25
C GLU A 204 -4.85 1.74 -11.31
N HIS A 205 -4.09 2.38 -10.42
CA HIS A 205 -4.57 3.51 -9.65
C HIS A 205 -5.15 4.63 -10.50
N SER A 206 -4.43 4.99 -11.57
CA SER A 206 -4.87 6.04 -12.48
C SER A 206 -6.18 5.67 -13.18
N LYS A 207 -6.35 4.37 -13.52
CA LYS A 207 -7.59 3.82 -14.07
C LYS A 207 -8.73 3.79 -13.04
N PHE A 208 -8.44 3.54 -11.77
CA PHE A 208 -9.45 3.61 -10.70
C PHE A 208 -9.88 5.06 -10.44
N ILE A 209 -8.93 6.00 -10.33
CA ILE A 209 -9.23 7.43 -10.14
C ILE A 209 -10.14 7.93 -11.25
N ARG A 210 -9.78 7.73 -12.54
CA ARG A 210 -10.64 8.18 -13.65
C ARG A 210 -12.03 7.51 -13.65
N GLY A 211 -12.15 6.27 -13.16
CA GLY A 211 -13.43 5.55 -13.12
C GLY A 211 -14.34 5.94 -11.95
N LEU A 212 -13.77 6.51 -10.88
CA LEU A 212 -14.49 6.90 -9.67
C LEU A 212 -14.79 8.41 -9.59
N LEU A 213 -14.18 9.22 -10.46
CA LEU A 213 -14.55 10.62 -10.65
C LEU A 213 -15.97 10.74 -11.21
N ASP A 214 -16.69 11.79 -10.82
CA ASP A 214 -17.96 12.11 -11.46
C ASP A 214 -17.73 12.40 -12.95
N PRO A 215 -18.63 11.99 -13.86
CA PRO A 215 -18.46 12.24 -15.29
C PRO A 215 -18.29 13.71 -15.66
N THR A 216 -18.68 14.66 -14.80
CA THR A 216 -18.48 16.10 -15.01
C THR A 216 -17.05 16.59 -14.72
N GLU A 217 -16.20 15.79 -14.06
CA GLU A 217 -14.79 16.12 -13.77
C GLU A 217 -13.87 15.80 -14.96
N GLU A 218 -14.21 16.30 -16.16
CA GLU A 218 -13.54 15.94 -17.43
C GLU A 218 -12.03 16.22 -17.41
N VAL A 219 -11.60 17.31 -16.78
CA VAL A 219 -10.18 17.68 -16.70
C VAL A 219 -9.40 16.66 -15.86
N LEU A 220 -9.89 16.36 -14.65
CA LEU A 220 -9.26 15.38 -13.76
C LEU A 220 -9.30 13.96 -14.37
N PHE A 221 -10.39 13.62 -15.05
CA PHE A 221 -10.54 12.36 -15.77
C PHE A 221 -9.42 12.20 -16.81
N ASN A 222 -9.20 13.22 -17.65
CA ASN A 222 -8.21 13.15 -18.72
C ASN A 222 -6.78 13.03 -18.16
N VAL A 223 -6.47 13.80 -17.11
CA VAL A 223 -5.17 13.70 -16.42
C VAL A 223 -4.93 12.29 -15.87
N ALA A 224 -5.90 11.72 -15.15
CA ALA A 224 -5.80 10.35 -14.63
C ALA A 224 -5.72 9.32 -15.77
N ASN A 225 -6.44 9.51 -16.87
CA ASN A 225 -6.37 8.62 -18.02
C ASN A 225 -5.00 8.62 -18.69
N ASP A 226 -4.35 9.77 -18.79
CA ASP A 226 -3.04 9.89 -19.41
C ASP A 226 -1.93 9.32 -18.51
N PHE A 227 -2.00 9.50 -17.19
CA PHE A 227 -1.13 8.76 -16.26
C PHE A 227 -1.30 7.24 -16.41
N GLY A 228 -2.54 6.77 -16.60
CA GLY A 228 -2.81 5.34 -16.83
C GLY A 228 -2.04 4.79 -18.04
N LYS A 229 -2.02 5.52 -19.15
CA LYS A 229 -1.29 5.14 -20.36
C LYS A 229 0.23 5.23 -20.19
N GLU A 230 0.70 6.30 -19.53
CA GLU A 230 2.14 6.50 -19.27
C GLU A 230 2.70 5.33 -18.44
N PHE A 231 2.01 4.94 -17.37
CA PHE A 231 2.45 3.84 -16.53
C PHE A 231 2.26 2.46 -17.17
N ASP A 232 1.27 2.26 -18.04
CA ASP A 232 1.18 1.03 -18.85
C ASP A 232 2.45 0.86 -19.71
N LYS A 233 2.89 1.94 -20.37
CA LYS A 233 4.14 1.95 -21.16
C LYS A 233 5.37 1.69 -20.29
N LEU A 234 5.46 2.32 -19.12
CA LEU A 234 6.58 2.10 -18.19
C LEU A 234 6.61 0.66 -17.63
N THR A 235 5.45 0.01 -17.46
CA THR A 235 5.38 -1.41 -17.12
C THR A 235 5.95 -2.26 -18.24
N GLU A 236 5.55 -2.01 -19.50
CA GLU A 236 6.07 -2.74 -20.66
C GLU A 236 7.59 -2.56 -20.81
N GLU A 237 8.10 -1.33 -20.66
CA GLU A 237 9.53 -1.04 -20.72
C GLU A 237 10.33 -1.76 -19.62
N ALA A 238 9.79 -1.86 -18.41
CA ALA A 238 10.41 -2.61 -17.32
C ALA A 238 10.45 -4.13 -17.60
N LEU A 239 9.38 -4.69 -18.18
CA LEU A 239 9.32 -6.10 -18.58
C LEU A 239 10.28 -6.40 -19.73
N GLU A 240 10.33 -5.55 -20.76
CA GLU A 240 11.30 -5.69 -21.85
C GLU A 240 12.74 -5.62 -21.34
N ALA A 241 13.03 -4.72 -20.38
CA ALA A 241 14.35 -4.64 -19.78
C ALA A 241 14.75 -5.93 -19.04
N ILE A 242 13.79 -6.63 -18.42
CA ILE A 242 14.01 -7.95 -17.83
C ILE A 242 14.33 -8.98 -18.92
N ASP A 243 13.48 -9.07 -19.95
CA ASP A 243 13.59 -10.08 -21.00
C ASP A 243 14.90 -9.95 -21.81
N TYR A 244 15.33 -8.72 -22.07
CA TYR A 244 16.55 -8.42 -22.82
C TYR A 244 17.77 -8.14 -21.93
N ASN A 245 17.65 -8.32 -20.62
CA ASN A 245 18.72 -8.07 -19.63
C ASN A 245 19.37 -6.67 -19.79
N ILE A 246 18.53 -5.66 -20.02
CA ILE A 246 18.92 -4.25 -20.16
C ILE A 246 19.18 -3.67 -18.76
N PRO A 247 20.24 -2.87 -18.57
CA PRO A 247 20.47 -2.17 -17.31
C PRO A 247 19.27 -1.29 -16.88
N PHE A 248 18.93 -1.33 -15.59
CA PHE A 248 17.68 -0.74 -15.08
C PHE A 248 17.70 0.79 -15.04
N GLU A 249 18.86 1.43 -15.14
CA GLU A 249 19.06 2.86 -14.88
C GLU A 249 18.19 3.75 -15.76
N LYS A 250 17.96 3.36 -17.02
CA LYS A 250 17.08 4.11 -17.93
C LYS A 250 15.62 4.03 -17.44
N VAL A 251 15.13 2.82 -17.18
CA VAL A 251 13.76 2.58 -16.72
C VAL A 251 13.53 3.28 -15.37
N THR A 252 14.47 3.15 -14.42
CA THR A 252 14.39 3.82 -13.12
C THR A 252 14.25 5.33 -13.26
N LYS A 253 15.01 5.96 -14.17
CA LYS A 253 14.96 7.42 -14.36
C LYS A 253 13.61 7.88 -14.90
N GLU A 254 13.05 7.14 -15.86
CA GLU A 254 11.74 7.44 -16.46
C GLU A 254 10.61 7.18 -15.45
N SER A 255 10.61 6.02 -14.79
CA SER A 255 9.73 5.65 -13.68
C SER A 255 9.78 6.69 -12.55
N LEU A 256 10.97 7.18 -12.17
CA LEU A 256 11.16 8.17 -11.11
C LEU A 256 10.53 9.52 -11.44
N LYS A 257 10.65 9.95 -12.71
CA LYS A 257 10.02 11.19 -13.17
C LYS A 257 8.50 11.08 -13.14
N ALA A 258 7.93 10.02 -13.71
CA ALA A 258 6.49 9.78 -13.74
C ALA A 258 5.91 9.62 -12.32
N THR A 259 6.61 8.88 -11.45
CA THR A 259 6.19 8.64 -10.06
C THR A 259 6.14 9.92 -9.24
N LYS A 260 7.08 10.87 -9.45
CA LYS A 260 6.99 12.19 -8.81
C LYS A 260 5.72 12.93 -9.23
N ALA A 261 5.42 12.94 -10.54
CA ALA A 261 4.26 13.63 -11.09
C ALA A 261 2.93 13.04 -10.61
N ILE A 262 2.76 11.72 -10.65
CA ILE A 262 1.52 11.08 -10.17
C ILE A 262 1.36 11.21 -8.65
N ARG A 263 2.45 11.20 -7.89
CA ARG A 263 2.43 11.45 -6.44
C ARG A 263 1.90 12.86 -6.16
N ASP A 264 2.36 13.87 -6.91
CA ASP A 264 1.86 15.25 -6.75
C ASP A 264 0.40 15.40 -7.18
N PHE A 265 -0.03 14.67 -8.22
CA PHE A 265 -1.44 14.59 -8.62
C PHE A 265 -2.31 13.94 -7.54
N LYS A 266 -1.87 12.80 -6.99
CA LYS A 266 -2.58 12.10 -5.91
C LYS A 266 -2.67 12.94 -4.63
N ALA A 267 -1.64 13.72 -4.32
CA ALA A 267 -1.65 14.66 -3.20
C ALA A 267 -2.73 15.75 -3.39
N GLN A 268 -2.75 16.40 -4.55
CA GLN A 268 -3.78 17.40 -4.89
C GLN A 268 -5.19 16.79 -4.91
N ALA A 269 -5.33 15.58 -5.45
CA ALA A 269 -6.61 14.86 -5.43
C ALA A 269 -7.06 14.57 -4.00
N THR A 270 -6.14 14.17 -3.11
CA THR A 270 -6.45 13.88 -1.71
C THR A 270 -6.90 15.14 -0.98
N GLU A 271 -6.19 16.26 -1.16
CA GLU A 271 -6.58 17.57 -0.64
C GLU A 271 -7.96 18.00 -1.15
N GLY A 272 -8.20 17.90 -2.46
CA GLY A 272 -9.50 18.25 -3.05
C GLY A 272 -10.67 17.36 -2.57
N LEU A 273 -10.42 16.09 -2.24
CA LEU A 273 -11.41 15.22 -1.62
C LEU A 273 -11.72 15.61 -0.17
N LEU A 274 -10.70 15.99 0.61
CA LEU A 274 -10.87 16.47 1.98
C LEU A 274 -11.63 17.79 2.04
N ASP A 275 -11.34 18.70 1.12
CA ASP A 275 -11.98 20.02 1.03
C ASP A 275 -13.35 19.99 0.35
N CYS A 276 -13.81 18.81 -0.10
CA CYS A 276 -15.07 18.63 -0.84
C CYS A 276 -15.12 19.45 -2.17
N ASN A 277 -13.96 19.64 -2.80
CA ASN A 277 -13.82 20.38 -4.06
C ASN A 277 -13.86 19.48 -5.31
N ILE A 278 -13.82 18.16 -5.15
CA ILE A 278 -13.86 17.17 -6.24
C ILE A 278 -15.15 16.36 -6.16
N ARG A 279 -15.90 16.30 -7.25
CA ARG A 279 -17.07 15.43 -7.37
C ARG A 279 -16.63 14.01 -7.73
N SER A 280 -16.91 13.06 -6.84
CA SER A 280 -16.52 11.67 -7.05
C SER A 280 -17.27 10.72 -6.12
N ILE A 281 -17.09 9.42 -6.33
CA ILE A 281 -17.39 8.37 -5.37
C ILE A 281 -16.11 7.82 -4.71
N ILE A 282 -15.04 8.63 -4.68
CA ILE A 282 -13.76 8.29 -4.05
C ILE A 282 -13.84 8.66 -2.56
N ILE A 283 -13.73 7.66 -1.69
CA ILE A 283 -13.63 7.93 -0.25
C ILE A 283 -12.26 8.58 0.08
N PRO A 284 -12.18 9.62 0.93
CA PRO A 284 -10.92 10.35 1.17
C PRO A 284 -9.73 9.47 1.57
N LEU A 285 -9.98 8.43 2.38
CA LEU A 285 -8.92 7.47 2.78
C LEU A 285 -8.35 6.68 1.59
N LEU A 286 -9.12 6.45 0.52
CA LEU A 286 -8.60 5.84 -0.70
C LEU A 286 -7.64 6.79 -1.44
N GLY A 287 -7.92 8.10 -1.42
CA GLY A 287 -6.99 9.11 -1.94
C GLY A 287 -5.63 9.03 -1.25
N ASP A 288 -5.62 9.10 0.08
CA ASP A 288 -4.42 9.00 0.90
C ASP A 288 -3.71 7.65 0.77
N HIS A 289 -4.46 6.55 0.70
CA HIS A 289 -3.92 5.20 0.51
C HIS A 289 -3.06 5.11 -0.76
N THR A 290 -3.62 5.48 -1.91
CA THR A 290 -2.89 5.39 -3.17
C THR A 290 -1.72 6.40 -3.24
N LEU A 291 -1.79 7.50 -2.48
CA LEU A 291 -0.70 8.46 -2.31
C LEU A 291 0.48 7.85 -1.53
N ARG A 292 0.21 7.14 -0.42
CA ARG A 292 1.26 6.44 0.35
C ARG A 292 1.98 5.39 -0.49
N GLU A 293 1.26 4.67 -1.34
CA GLU A 293 1.89 3.70 -2.24
C GLU A 293 2.75 4.36 -3.31
N ALA A 294 2.36 5.53 -3.82
CA ALA A 294 3.21 6.32 -4.71
C ALA A 294 4.48 6.84 -3.99
N ASN A 295 4.36 7.24 -2.72
CA ASN A 295 5.50 7.62 -1.88
C ASN A 295 6.45 6.44 -1.61
N HIS A 296 5.89 5.25 -1.37
CA HIS A 296 6.67 4.02 -1.22
C HIS A 296 7.45 3.72 -2.49
N TYR A 297 6.78 3.73 -3.65
CA TYR A 297 7.46 3.48 -4.91
C TYR A 297 8.55 4.52 -5.20
N LEU A 298 8.27 5.80 -4.90
CA LEU A 298 9.26 6.87 -5.01
C LEU A 298 10.49 6.63 -4.11
N ARG A 299 10.31 6.05 -2.92
CA ARG A 299 11.42 5.65 -2.04
C ARG A 299 12.24 4.51 -2.66
N LEU A 300 11.59 3.48 -3.22
CA LEU A 300 12.27 2.38 -3.90
C LEU A 300 13.12 2.87 -5.08
N LEU A 301 12.54 3.70 -5.95
CA LEU A 301 13.24 4.24 -7.13
C LEU A 301 14.49 5.05 -6.74
N LYS A 302 14.46 5.80 -5.63
CA LYS A 302 15.64 6.50 -5.10
C LYS A 302 16.74 5.55 -4.63
N ILE A 303 16.37 4.37 -4.11
CA ILE A 303 17.34 3.33 -3.72
C ILE A 303 17.96 2.67 -4.96
N PHE A 304 17.21 2.57 -6.07
CA PHE A 304 17.71 2.00 -7.32
C PHE A 304 18.64 2.98 -8.05
N GLU A 305 18.32 4.28 -8.03
CA GLU A 305 19.13 5.35 -8.62
C GLU A 305 20.48 5.55 -7.91
N SER A 306 20.55 5.34 -6.59
CA SER A 306 21.78 5.48 -5.76
C SER A 306 22.74 4.32 -5.95
#